data_AF-A0A4Q3UWD1-F1
#
_entry.id   AF-A0A4Q3UWD1-F1
#
_cell.length_a   1.000
_cell.length_b   1.000
_cell.length_c   1.000
_cell.angle_alpha   90.00
_cell.angle_beta   90.00
_cell.angle_gamma   90.00
#
_symmetry.space_group_name_H-M   'P 1'
#
loop_
_entity.id
_entity.type
_entity.pdbx_description
1 polymer ?
#
loop_
_entity_poly.entity_id
_entity_poly.type
_entity_poly.pdbx_seq_one_letter_code
_entity_poly.pdbx_strand_id
1 'polypeptide(L)'
;MPDVMSYAAFCAPRLGEQLALRAIDVDLETRRFEINGVWRVDHKAEVDGDRRDRYRVPIPKNGKRRVAPYLGSQHLGLIRRCAIALELPEDASEEIVIAAIAAERERRAQLDSDGDWASYAEDPRNEPWLFVDASGVPPTREAFNDAWHVIRDAIDWPKHIPYKNLRHHAALWWKSKGFDWELIAEWDGHDVRTLQRYYVIAAEDGTEKARGTLDDL
;
A
#
# COMPACT_ATOMS: atom_id res chain seq x y z
N MET A 1 -9.56 0.90 -9.31
CA MET A 1 -8.10 0.82 -9.53
C MET A 1 -7.38 2.18 -9.55
N PRO A 2 -7.90 3.27 -10.16
CA PRO A 2 -7.19 4.55 -10.19
C PRO A 2 -6.72 5.04 -8.81
N ASP A 3 -7.57 4.89 -7.79
CA ASP A 3 -7.25 5.30 -6.42
C ASP A 3 -6.10 4.49 -5.83
N VAL A 4 -6.02 3.18 -6.12
CA VAL A 4 -4.92 2.30 -5.69
C VAL A 4 -3.59 2.83 -6.20
N MET A 5 -3.55 3.30 -7.44
CA MET A 5 -2.33 3.87 -8.02
C MET A 5 -1.94 5.19 -7.35
N SER A 6 -2.92 6.03 -7.01
CA SER A 6 -2.68 7.25 -6.24
C SER A 6 -2.07 6.94 -4.88
N TYR A 7 -2.64 6.01 -4.12
CA TYR A 7 -2.11 5.65 -2.80
C TYR A 7 -0.69 5.05 -2.90
N ALA A 8 -0.43 4.23 -3.92
CA ALA A 8 0.90 3.68 -4.20
C ALA A 8 1.95 4.75 -4.54
N ALA A 9 1.55 5.74 -5.35
CA ALA A 9 2.44 6.75 -5.90
C ALA A 9 2.89 7.80 -4.88
N PHE A 10 2.22 7.90 -3.73
CA PHE A 10 2.50 8.94 -2.73
C PHE A 10 2.77 8.41 -1.33
N CYS A 11 2.30 7.21 -0.98
CA CYS A 11 2.37 6.73 0.41
C CYS A 11 3.48 5.67 0.61
N ALA A 12 4.18 5.33 -0.47
CA ALA A 12 5.33 4.44 -0.47
C ALA A 12 5.15 3.01 0.12
N PRO A 13 3.98 2.34 0.17
CA PRO A 13 3.93 0.91 0.48
C PRO A 13 4.47 0.07 -0.70
N ARG A 14 5.06 -1.09 -0.41
CA ARG A 14 5.31 -2.12 -1.44
C ARG A 14 3.96 -2.66 -1.90
N LEU A 15 3.86 -3.19 -3.13
CA LEU A 15 2.59 -3.71 -3.64
C LEU A 15 1.90 -4.69 -2.66
N GLY A 16 2.61 -5.67 -2.12
CA GLY A 16 2.02 -6.60 -1.14
C GLY A 16 1.58 -5.92 0.18
N GLU A 17 2.29 -4.89 0.63
CA GLU A 17 1.90 -4.13 1.83
C GLU A 17 0.66 -3.30 1.55
N GLN A 18 0.58 -2.71 0.36
CA GLN A 18 -0.56 -1.93 -0.08
C GLN A 18 -1.82 -2.78 -0.21
N LEU A 19 -1.71 -3.94 -0.86
CA LEU A 19 -2.82 -4.87 -1.00
C LEU A 19 -3.28 -5.44 0.34
N ALA A 20 -2.43 -5.41 1.38
CA ALA A 20 -2.77 -5.82 2.74
C ALA A 20 -3.34 -4.69 3.61
N LEU A 21 -3.57 -3.49 3.07
CA LEU A 21 -4.21 -2.41 3.81
C LEU A 21 -5.70 -2.70 3.99
N ARG A 22 -6.11 -2.62 5.26
CA ARG A 22 -7.50 -2.70 5.70
C ARG A 22 -7.99 -1.32 6.12
N ALA A 23 -9.31 -1.14 6.23
CA ALA A 23 -9.91 0.08 6.77
C ALA A 23 -9.35 0.40 8.16
N ILE A 24 -9.15 -0.63 8.99
CA ILE A 24 -8.55 -0.49 10.32
C ILE A 24 -7.06 -0.16 10.32
N ASP A 25 -6.39 -0.17 9.17
CA ASP A 25 -5.00 0.26 9.04
C ASP A 25 -4.91 1.77 8.69
N VAL A 26 -6.05 2.48 8.58
CA VAL A 26 -6.11 3.92 8.25
C VAL A 26 -6.37 4.74 9.51
N ASP A 27 -5.50 5.72 9.75
CA ASP A 27 -5.72 6.78 10.74
C ASP A 27 -6.17 8.04 9.98
N LEU A 28 -7.48 8.31 10.01
CA LEU A 28 -8.09 9.43 9.31
C LEU A 28 -7.79 10.77 10.00
N GLU A 29 -7.66 10.77 11.33
CA GLU A 29 -7.39 11.97 12.13
C GLU A 29 -5.99 12.54 11.83
N THR A 30 -4.98 11.67 11.79
CA THR A 30 -3.58 12.08 11.57
C THR A 30 -3.13 11.92 10.12
N ARG A 31 -4.00 11.39 9.27
CA ARG A 31 -3.80 11.14 7.83
C ARG A 31 -2.65 10.20 7.51
N ARG A 32 -2.69 9.03 8.12
CA ARG A 32 -1.62 8.03 8.01
C ARG A 32 -2.18 6.64 7.71
N PHE A 33 -1.35 5.84 7.08
CA PHE A 33 -1.51 4.39 7.03
C PHE A 33 -0.59 3.74 8.06
N GLU A 34 -1.12 2.80 8.81
CA GLU A 34 -0.36 1.87 9.64
C GLU A 34 0.00 0.64 8.81
N ILE A 35 1.21 0.64 8.26
CA ILE A 35 1.71 -0.47 7.45
C ILE A 35 2.18 -1.56 8.38
N ASN A 36 1.28 -2.51 8.66
CA ASN A 36 1.50 -3.57 9.65
C ASN A 36 1.34 -5.00 9.09
N GLY A 37 1.15 -5.19 7.79
CA GLY A 37 1.12 -6.52 7.17
C GLY A 37 1.51 -6.54 5.70
N VAL A 38 1.50 -7.75 5.14
CA VAL A 38 1.79 -7.99 3.72
C VAL A 38 0.89 -9.09 3.16
N TRP A 39 0.32 -8.84 1.99
CA TRP A 39 -0.49 -9.80 1.24
C TRP A 39 0.43 -10.74 0.48
N ARG A 40 0.17 -12.03 0.60
CA ARG A 40 0.95 -13.09 -0.05
C ARG A 40 0.03 -14.04 -0.78
N VAL A 41 0.60 -14.60 -1.84
CA VAL A 41 0.01 -15.69 -2.58
C VAL A 41 0.97 -16.88 -2.47
N ASP A 42 0.48 -18.03 -2.00
CA ASP A 42 1.26 -19.27 -2.04
C ASP A 42 0.85 -20.07 -3.27
N HIS A 43 1.73 -20.08 -4.28
CA HIS A 43 1.52 -20.82 -5.52
C HIS A 43 1.63 -22.34 -5.36
N LYS A 44 1.98 -22.85 -4.17
CA LYS A 44 2.08 -24.28 -3.86
C LYS A 44 0.98 -24.81 -2.95
N ALA A 45 0.11 -23.94 -2.43
CA ALA A 45 -0.95 -24.31 -1.51
C ALA A 45 -2.18 -24.87 -2.26
N GLU A 46 -2.01 -26.08 -2.78
CA GLU A 46 -3.14 -26.97 -3.09
C GLU A 46 -3.14 -28.05 -2.02
N VAL A 47 -3.96 -27.89 -0.98
CA VAL A 47 -4.17 -28.89 0.06
C VAL A 47 -5.67 -29.10 0.18
N ASP A 48 -6.14 -30.32 -0.12
CA ASP A 48 -7.51 -30.79 0.10
C ASP A 48 -8.65 -29.90 -0.42
N GLY A 49 -8.51 -29.34 -1.63
CA GLY A 49 -9.61 -28.71 -2.36
C GLY A 49 -10.12 -27.36 -1.81
N ASP A 50 -9.60 -26.89 -0.67
CA ASP A 50 -9.86 -25.55 -0.13
C ASP A 50 -8.66 -24.64 -0.42
N ARG A 51 -8.75 -23.90 -1.52
CA ARG A 51 -7.68 -23.07 -2.06
C ARG A 51 -7.45 -21.85 -1.17
N ARG A 52 -6.65 -22.00 -0.10
CA ARG A 52 -6.08 -20.90 0.69
C ARG A 52 -4.78 -20.39 0.05
N ASP A 53 -4.84 -20.09 -1.24
CA ASP A 53 -3.67 -19.62 -1.98
C ASP A 53 -3.34 -18.15 -1.70
N ARG A 54 -4.16 -17.44 -0.92
CA ARG A 54 -4.01 -16.01 -0.61
C ARG A 54 -4.22 -15.72 0.86
N TYR A 55 -3.28 -15.01 1.48
CA TYR A 55 -3.32 -14.73 2.92
C TYR A 55 -2.51 -13.48 3.28
N ARG A 56 -2.81 -12.90 4.44
CA ARG A 56 -2.05 -11.79 5.02
C ARG A 56 -1.09 -12.32 6.07
N VAL A 57 0.13 -11.80 6.05
CA VAL A 57 1.10 -11.97 7.13
C VAL A 57 1.12 -10.68 7.96
N PRO A 58 0.93 -10.74 9.30
CA PRO A 58 0.83 -9.56 10.18
C PRO A 58 2.18 -8.90 10.51
N ILE A 59 3.15 -9.06 9.60
CA ILE A 59 4.49 -8.49 9.69
C ILE A 59 4.89 -8.07 8.27
N PRO A 60 5.17 -6.78 8.03
CA PRO A 60 5.63 -6.31 6.73
C PRO A 60 6.96 -6.93 6.30
N LYS A 61 7.31 -6.74 5.03
CA LYS A 61 8.62 -7.16 4.51
C LYS A 61 9.73 -6.47 5.31
N ASN A 62 10.72 -7.23 5.75
CA ASN A 62 11.82 -6.83 6.65
C ASN A 62 11.45 -6.65 8.13
N GLY A 63 10.27 -7.11 8.57
CA GLY A 63 9.95 -7.14 10.00
C GLY A 63 9.52 -5.81 10.62
N LYS A 64 9.48 -4.72 9.84
CA LYS A 64 9.27 -3.37 10.36
C LYS A 64 7.86 -2.87 10.06
N ARG A 65 7.02 -2.82 11.10
CA ARG A 65 5.79 -2.01 11.08
C ARG A 65 6.16 -0.54 11.03
N ARG A 66 5.39 0.27 10.32
CA ARG A 66 5.66 1.69 10.14
C ARG A 66 4.41 2.47 9.83
N VAL A 67 4.50 3.78 9.95
CA VAL A 67 3.46 4.69 9.45
C VAL A 67 3.93 5.35 8.16
N ALA A 68 2.99 5.63 7.27
CA ALA A 68 3.24 6.43 6.08
C ALA A 68 2.10 7.44 5.88
N PRO A 69 2.40 8.70 5.56
CA PRO A 69 1.37 9.71 5.33
C PRO A 69 0.66 9.43 4.01
N TYR A 70 -0.61 9.83 3.94
CA TYR A 70 -1.33 9.98 2.69
C TYR A 70 -1.64 11.45 2.42
N LEU A 71 -1.93 11.80 1.16
CA LEU A 71 -2.14 13.19 0.75
C LEU A 71 -3.53 13.71 1.14
N GLY A 72 -3.65 15.02 1.36
CA GLY A 72 -4.97 15.63 1.61
C GLY A 72 -5.99 15.36 0.50
N SER A 73 -5.54 15.28 -0.76
CA SER A 73 -6.38 14.95 -1.92
C SER A 73 -6.95 13.52 -1.90
N GLN A 74 -6.38 12.64 -1.09
CA GLN A 74 -6.78 11.24 -0.94
C GLN A 74 -7.82 11.03 0.17
N HIS A 75 -8.02 12.02 1.03
CA HIS A 75 -8.73 11.88 2.30
C HIS A 75 -10.21 11.53 2.13
N LEU A 76 -10.96 12.28 1.33
CA LEU A 76 -12.39 11.99 1.08
C LEU A 76 -12.59 10.62 0.42
N GLY A 77 -11.69 10.26 -0.50
CA GLY A 77 -11.70 8.95 -1.14
C GLY A 77 -11.43 7.81 -0.15
N LEU A 78 -10.58 8.04 0.86
CA LEU A 78 -10.29 7.07 1.91
C LEU A 78 -11.45 6.93 2.89
N ILE A 79 -12.10 8.02 3.30
CA ILE A 79 -13.29 7.97 4.16
C ILE A 79 -14.35 7.06 3.52
N ARG A 80 -14.69 7.32 2.25
CA ARG A 80 -15.65 6.50 1.48
C ARG A 80 -15.23 5.03 1.41
N ARG A 81 -13.95 4.76 1.15
CA ARG A 81 -13.43 3.38 1.04
C ARG A 81 -13.46 2.64 2.37
N CYS A 82 -13.08 3.30 3.46
CA CYS A 82 -13.17 2.75 4.80
C CYS A 82 -14.63 2.46 5.18
N ALA A 83 -15.56 3.36 4.84
CA ALA A 83 -16.99 3.15 5.07
C ALA A 83 -17.49 1.87 4.37
N ILE A 84 -17.24 1.74 3.05
CA ILE A 84 -17.62 0.55 2.28
C ILE A 84 -16.99 -0.73 2.87
N ALA A 85 -15.70 -0.68 3.20
CA ALA A 85 -14.97 -1.84 3.74
C ALA A 85 -15.44 -2.27 5.14
N LEU A 86 -16.03 -1.34 5.91
CA LEU A 86 -16.62 -1.59 7.23
C LEU A 86 -18.13 -1.83 7.16
N GLU A 87 -18.68 -2.03 5.96
CA GLU A 87 -20.12 -2.26 5.73
C GLU A 87 -21.02 -1.12 6.22
N LEU A 88 -20.49 0.10 6.25
CA LEU A 88 -21.21 1.33 6.55
C LEU A 88 -21.81 1.94 5.28
N PRO A 89 -22.81 2.84 5.40
CA PRO A 89 -23.25 3.66 4.27
C PRO A 89 -22.07 4.37 3.62
N GLU A 90 -22.05 4.41 2.29
CA GLU A 90 -20.94 5.00 1.52
C GLU A 90 -20.70 6.49 1.85
N ASP A 91 -21.77 7.19 2.23
CA ASP A 91 -21.82 8.59 2.62
C ASP A 91 -21.75 8.80 4.14
N ALA A 92 -21.35 7.78 4.90
CA ALA A 92 -21.10 7.91 6.33
C ALA A 92 -20.10 9.04 6.61
N SER A 93 -20.35 9.78 7.69
CA SER A 93 -19.47 10.88 8.09
C SER A 93 -18.11 10.37 8.56
N GLU A 94 -17.10 11.23 8.51
CA GLU A 94 -15.75 10.89 8.96
C GLU A 94 -15.74 10.40 10.41
N GLU A 95 -16.53 11.02 11.29
CA GLU A 95 -16.63 10.64 12.71
C GLU A 95 -17.20 9.23 12.89
N ILE A 96 -18.21 8.85 12.10
CA ILE A 96 -18.79 7.50 12.13
C ILE A 96 -17.75 6.46 11.69
N VAL A 97 -17.00 6.76 10.63
CA VAL A 97 -15.97 5.86 10.10
C VAL A 97 -14.81 5.72 11.09
N ILE A 98 -14.34 6.82 11.70
CA ILE A 98 -13.32 6.80 12.76
C ILE A 98 -13.78 5.95 13.94
N ALA A 99 -15.02 6.14 14.41
CA ALA A 99 -15.56 5.36 15.52
C ALA A 99 -15.62 3.86 15.21
N ALA A 100 -16.01 3.49 13.99
CA ALA A 100 -16.05 2.09 13.56
C ALA A 100 -14.65 1.48 13.45
N ILE A 101 -13.66 2.23 12.95
CA ILE A 101 -12.25 1.79 12.93
C ILE A 101 -11.76 1.53 14.37
N ALA A 102 -12.01 2.45 15.29
CA ALA A 102 -11.60 2.33 16.69
C ALA A 102 -12.26 1.12 17.37
N ALA A 103 -13.56 0.92 17.18
CA ALA A 103 -14.31 -0.20 17.74
C ALA A 103 -13.78 -1.55 17.23
N GLU A 104 -13.46 -1.66 15.93
CA GLU A 104 -12.91 -2.90 15.37
C GLU A 104 -11.48 -3.17 15.86
N ARG A 105 -10.64 -2.14 16.00
CA ARG A 105 -9.30 -2.26 16.61
C ARG A 105 -9.41 -2.75 18.07
N GLU A 106 -10.31 -2.15 18.85
CA GLU A 106 -10.55 -2.55 20.24
C GLU A 106 -11.03 -4.00 20.34
N ARG A 107 -12.02 -4.39 19.52
CA ARG A 107 -12.52 -5.77 19.46
C ARG A 107 -11.39 -6.76 19.20
N ARG A 108 -10.49 -6.47 18.24
CA ARG A 108 -9.36 -7.35 17.92
C ARG A 108 -8.31 -7.39 19.02
N ALA A 109 -8.02 -6.25 19.66
CA ALA A 109 -7.11 -6.21 20.80
C ALA A 109 -7.63 -7.10 21.96
N GLN A 110 -8.94 -7.21 22.15
CA GLN A 110 -9.52 -8.12 23.16
C GLN A 110 -9.42 -9.60 22.79
N LEU A 111 -9.27 -9.93 21.50
CA LEU A 111 -9.18 -11.30 20.99
C LEU A 111 -7.74 -11.78 20.82
N ASP A 112 -6.79 -10.87 20.63
CA ASP A 112 -5.36 -11.15 20.56
C ASP A 112 -4.76 -11.34 21.96
N SER A 113 -3.92 -12.35 22.15
CA SER A 113 -3.36 -12.67 23.47
C SER A 113 -2.42 -11.59 24.01
N ASP A 114 -1.77 -10.83 23.12
CA ASP A 114 -0.82 -9.78 23.46
C ASP A 114 -1.47 -8.39 23.43
N GLY A 115 -2.77 -8.32 23.14
CA GLY A 115 -3.51 -7.07 22.99
C GLY A 115 -3.20 -6.32 21.68
N ASP A 116 -2.48 -6.93 20.75
CA ASP A 116 -2.07 -6.31 19.51
C ASP A 116 -3.13 -6.54 18.42
N TRP A 117 -4.01 -5.57 18.23
CA TRP A 117 -5.08 -5.65 17.23
C TRP A 117 -4.55 -5.93 15.81
N ALA A 118 -3.31 -5.54 15.51
CA ALA A 118 -2.71 -5.70 14.19
C ALA A 118 -2.20 -7.13 13.93
N SER A 119 -1.90 -7.91 14.99
CA SER A 119 -1.50 -9.32 14.88
C SER A 119 -2.67 -10.29 14.77
N TYR A 120 -3.87 -9.89 15.22
CA TYR A 120 -5.05 -10.74 15.14
C TYR A 120 -5.33 -11.17 13.69
N ALA A 121 -5.35 -12.48 13.47
CA ALA A 121 -5.61 -13.11 12.18
C ALA A 121 -7.09 -13.47 12.05
N GLU A 122 -7.73 -12.92 11.03
CA GLU A 122 -9.12 -13.20 10.65
C GLU A 122 -9.14 -13.94 9.30
N ASP A 123 -10.24 -14.63 8.98
CA ASP A 123 -10.42 -15.15 7.63
C ASP A 123 -10.31 -13.99 6.62
N PRO A 124 -9.46 -14.10 5.58
CA PRO A 124 -9.33 -13.04 4.58
C PRO A 124 -10.66 -12.58 3.97
N ARG A 125 -11.71 -13.41 3.91
CA ARG A 125 -13.01 -13.02 3.38
C ARG A 125 -13.80 -12.07 4.29
N ASN A 126 -13.45 -12.01 5.58
CA ASN A 126 -14.11 -11.18 6.59
C ASN A 126 -13.29 -9.92 6.94
N GLU A 127 -12.12 -9.76 6.33
CA GLU A 127 -11.24 -8.62 6.58
C GLU A 127 -11.73 -7.37 5.83
N PRO A 128 -11.73 -6.17 6.44
CA PRO A 128 -12.22 -4.96 5.82
C PRO A 128 -11.17 -4.37 4.88
N TRP A 129 -10.88 -5.05 3.77
CA TRP A 129 -9.84 -4.64 2.81
C TRP A 129 -10.17 -3.34 2.07
N LEU A 130 -9.17 -2.49 1.85
CA LEU A 130 -9.33 -1.29 1.03
C LEU A 130 -9.36 -1.58 -0.48
N PHE A 131 -8.70 -2.66 -0.90
CA PHE A 131 -8.46 -2.99 -2.31
C PHE A 131 -8.79 -4.45 -2.59
N VAL A 132 -10.01 -4.70 -3.01
CA VAL A 132 -10.50 -6.04 -3.37
C VAL A 132 -10.71 -6.19 -4.87
N ASP A 133 -10.62 -7.44 -5.35
CA ASP A 133 -11.12 -7.83 -6.66
C ASP A 133 -12.57 -8.36 -6.57
N ALA A 134 -13.08 -8.92 -7.66
CA ALA A 134 -14.44 -9.49 -7.71
C ALA A 134 -14.67 -10.66 -6.73
N SER A 135 -13.62 -11.25 -6.15
CA SER A 135 -13.71 -12.29 -5.14
C SER A 135 -13.83 -11.77 -3.70
N GLY A 136 -13.81 -10.44 -3.51
CA GLY A 136 -13.97 -9.82 -2.19
C GLY A 136 -12.71 -9.82 -1.32
N VAL A 137 -11.58 -10.30 -1.84
CA VAL A 137 -10.27 -10.23 -1.18
C VAL A 137 -9.25 -9.54 -2.10
N PRO A 138 -8.06 -9.15 -1.60
CA PRO A 138 -7.09 -8.48 -2.43
C PRO A 138 -6.61 -9.34 -3.62
N PRO A 139 -6.38 -8.71 -4.80
CA PRO A 139 -5.96 -9.42 -6.00
C PRO A 139 -4.61 -10.09 -5.82
N THR A 140 -4.32 -11.06 -6.69
CA THR A 140 -2.95 -11.56 -6.85
C THR A 140 -2.06 -10.49 -7.49
N ARG A 141 -0.75 -10.67 -7.40
CA ARG A 141 0.21 -9.78 -8.04
C ARG A 141 0.04 -9.78 -9.57
N GLU A 142 -0.26 -10.94 -10.15
CA GLU A 142 -0.46 -11.14 -11.58
C GLU A 142 -1.69 -10.36 -12.04
N ALA A 143 -2.84 -10.57 -11.38
CA ALA A 143 -4.08 -9.86 -11.68
C ALA A 143 -3.92 -8.34 -11.53
N PHE A 144 -3.19 -7.90 -10.50
CA PHE A 144 -2.87 -6.48 -10.34
C PHE A 144 -2.01 -5.92 -11.49
N ASN A 145 -0.98 -6.66 -11.92
CA ASN A 145 -0.10 -6.22 -13.01
C ASN A 145 -0.83 -6.18 -14.35
N ASP A 146 -1.70 -7.15 -14.64
CA ASP A 146 -2.51 -7.15 -15.85
C ASP A 146 -3.41 -5.91 -15.90
N ALA A 147 -4.05 -5.62 -14.77
CA ALA A 147 -4.88 -4.44 -14.63
C ALA A 147 -4.03 -3.14 -14.74
N TRP A 148 -2.83 -3.10 -14.15
CA TRP A 148 -1.88 -2.00 -14.33
C TRP A 148 -1.51 -1.78 -15.80
N HIS A 149 -1.26 -2.85 -16.56
CA HIS A 149 -0.94 -2.74 -17.98
C HIS A 149 -2.08 -2.11 -18.79
N VAL A 150 -3.33 -2.44 -18.48
CA VAL A 150 -4.49 -1.80 -19.12
C VAL A 150 -4.51 -0.29 -18.87
N ILE A 151 -4.29 0.15 -17.62
CA ILE A 151 -4.27 1.58 -17.32
C ILE A 151 -3.07 2.28 -17.96
N ARG A 152 -1.88 1.68 -17.87
CA ARG A 152 -0.65 2.19 -18.48
C ARG A 152 -0.83 2.41 -19.98
N ASP A 153 -1.40 1.42 -20.67
CA ASP A 153 -1.62 1.48 -22.11
C ASP A 153 -2.69 2.51 -22.47
N ALA A 154 -3.71 2.71 -21.63
CA ALA A 154 -4.75 3.72 -21.85
C ALA A 154 -4.27 5.19 -21.70
N ILE A 155 -3.14 5.42 -21.04
CA ILE A 155 -2.56 6.76 -20.84
C ILE A 155 -1.22 6.94 -21.59
N ASP A 156 -0.90 6.04 -22.52
CA ASP A 156 0.34 6.01 -23.30
C ASP A 156 1.63 6.09 -22.45
N TRP A 157 1.61 5.50 -21.25
CA TRP A 157 2.77 5.54 -20.35
C TRP A 157 3.86 4.55 -20.79
N PRO A 158 5.16 4.91 -20.68
CA PRO A 158 6.24 4.04 -21.17
C PRO A 158 6.24 2.63 -20.56
N LYS A 159 6.27 1.60 -21.43
CA LYS A 159 6.18 0.17 -21.03
C LYS A 159 7.32 -0.30 -20.13
N HIS A 160 8.47 0.36 -20.21
CA HIS A 160 9.66 0.03 -19.41
C HIS A 160 9.61 0.61 -17.98
N ILE A 161 8.58 1.37 -17.62
CA ILE A 161 8.36 1.88 -16.26
C ILE A 161 7.38 0.92 -15.54
N PRO A 162 7.89 -0.05 -14.75
CA PRO A 162 7.04 -0.96 -14.01
C PRO A 162 6.35 -0.25 -12.84
N TYR A 163 5.25 -0.82 -12.35
CA TYR A 163 4.51 -0.31 -11.17
C TYR A 163 5.41 0.02 -9.97
N LYS A 164 6.43 -0.82 -9.70
CA LYS A 164 7.38 -0.60 -8.60
C LYS A 164 8.05 0.78 -8.67
N ASN A 165 8.18 1.40 -9.84
CA ASN A 165 8.78 2.72 -10.01
C ASN A 165 7.93 3.83 -9.41
N LEU A 166 6.62 3.65 -9.21
CA LEU A 166 5.78 4.64 -8.51
C LEU A 166 6.32 4.95 -7.11
N ARG A 167 6.86 3.95 -6.43
CA ARG A 167 7.52 4.13 -5.13
C ARG A 167 8.84 4.90 -5.23
N HIS A 168 9.58 4.76 -6.34
CA HIS A 168 10.76 5.57 -6.62
C HIS A 168 10.36 7.05 -6.78
N HIS A 169 9.29 7.30 -7.55
CA HIS A 169 8.75 8.65 -7.73
C HIS A 169 8.22 9.25 -6.41
N ALA A 170 7.58 8.45 -5.55
CA ALA A 170 7.09 8.90 -4.25
C ALA A 170 8.22 9.48 -3.39
N ALA A 171 9.33 8.75 -3.25
CA ALA A 171 10.47 9.18 -2.43
C ALA A 171 11.10 10.48 -2.96
N LEU A 172 11.31 10.58 -4.27
CA LEU A 172 11.84 11.79 -4.91
C LEU A 172 10.87 12.97 -4.81
N TRP A 173 9.56 12.72 -4.92
CA TRP A 173 8.54 13.74 -4.79
C TRP A 173 8.51 14.31 -3.38
N TRP A 174 8.50 13.47 -2.34
CA TRP A 174 8.59 13.94 -0.95
C TRP A 174 9.87 14.73 -0.71
N LYS A 175 11.00 14.29 -1.28
CA LYS A 175 12.25 15.07 -1.19
C LYS A 175 12.09 16.45 -1.83
N SER A 176 11.44 16.54 -3.00
CA SER A 176 11.15 17.82 -3.67
C SER A 176 10.22 18.74 -2.86
N LYS A 177 9.46 18.20 -1.91
CA LYS A 177 8.63 18.97 -0.97
C LYS A 177 9.38 19.44 0.28
N GLY A 178 10.68 19.16 0.37
CA GLY A 178 11.56 19.62 1.45
C GLY A 178 11.67 18.67 2.64
N PHE A 179 11.15 17.44 2.55
CA PHE A 179 11.30 16.46 3.62
C PHE A 179 12.71 15.84 3.63
N ASP A 180 13.17 15.48 4.82
CA ASP A 180 14.48 14.87 5.03
C ASP A 180 14.49 13.38 4.69
N TRP A 181 15.68 12.88 4.33
CA TRP A 181 15.83 11.52 3.85
C TRP A 181 15.54 10.49 4.94
N GLU A 182 15.81 10.82 6.20
CA GLU A 182 15.52 10.02 7.38
C GLU A 182 14.03 9.74 7.49
N LEU A 183 13.22 10.78 7.36
CA LEU A 183 11.76 10.68 7.45
C LEU A 183 11.18 9.94 6.24
N ILE A 184 11.68 10.21 5.03
CA ILE A 184 11.27 9.49 3.82
C ILE A 184 11.65 8.00 3.92
N ALA A 185 12.83 7.68 4.44
CA ALA A 185 13.28 6.30 4.63
C ALA A 185 12.40 5.57 5.66
N GLU A 186 11.99 6.27 6.72
CA GLU A 186 11.03 5.75 7.69
C GLU A 186 9.70 5.38 7.03
N TRP A 187 9.10 6.28 6.24
CA TRP A 187 7.86 6.02 5.51
C TRP A 187 8.00 4.91 4.46
N ASP A 188 9.14 4.83 3.77
CA ASP A 188 9.42 3.78 2.80
C ASP A 188 9.68 2.43 3.51
N GLY A 189 10.12 2.43 4.76
CA GLY A 189 10.51 1.21 5.47
C GLY A 189 11.88 0.69 5.01
N HIS A 190 12.83 1.62 4.89
CA HIS A 190 14.25 1.38 4.61
C HIS A 190 15.13 2.17 5.58
N ASP A 191 16.42 1.86 5.62
CA ASP A 191 17.43 2.82 6.09
C ASP A 191 17.77 3.83 4.97
N VAL A 192 18.33 4.98 5.34
CA VAL A 192 18.66 6.08 4.40
C VAL A 192 19.61 5.62 3.30
N ARG A 193 20.63 4.82 3.63
CA ARG A 193 21.62 4.33 2.67
C ARG A 193 20.96 3.46 1.60
N THR A 194 20.08 2.56 2.03
CA THR A 194 19.33 1.67 1.16
C THR A 194 18.35 2.45 0.30
N LEU A 195 17.65 3.44 0.88
CA LEU A 195 16.77 4.35 0.14
C LEU A 195 17.56 5.08 -0.96
N GLN A 196 18.62 5.80 -0.62
CA GLN A 196 19.41 6.57 -1.58
C GLN A 196 20.02 5.70 -2.69
N ARG A 197 20.49 4.49 -2.35
CA ARG A 197 21.01 3.54 -3.33
C ARG A 197 19.96 3.11 -4.35
N TYR A 198 18.73 2.83 -3.92
CA TYR A 198 17.68 2.36 -4.84
C TYR A 198 17.01 3.49 -5.62
N TYR A 199 16.97 4.71 -5.07
CA TYR A 199 16.09 5.76 -5.57
C TYR A 199 16.81 7.01 -6.08
N VAL A 200 18.01 7.32 -5.58
CA VAL A 200 18.77 8.53 -5.95
C VAL A 200 19.87 8.17 -6.94
N ILE A 201 20.77 7.27 -6.56
CA ILE A 201 21.92 6.88 -7.40
C ILE A 201 21.43 6.26 -8.72
N ALA A 202 20.43 5.37 -8.67
CA ALA A 202 19.84 4.79 -9.87
C ALA A 202 19.17 5.83 -10.79
N ALA A 203 18.70 6.96 -10.25
CA ALA A 203 18.11 8.05 -11.02
C ALA A 203 19.20 8.97 -11.62
N GLU A 204 20.27 9.23 -10.88
CA GLU A 204 21.45 9.98 -11.36
C GLU A 204 22.17 9.22 -12.48
N ASP A 205 22.46 7.92 -12.28
CA ASP A 205 23.06 7.04 -13.29
C ASP A 205 22.20 6.98 -14.57
N GLY A 206 20.87 6.93 -14.41
CA GLY A 206 19.94 6.96 -15.54
C GLY A 206 19.97 8.29 -16.29
N THR A 207 20.12 9.41 -15.57
CA THR A 207 20.20 10.76 -16.14
C THR A 207 21.51 10.98 -16.88
N GLU A 208 22.64 10.53 -16.31
CA GLU A 208 23.95 10.61 -16.94
C GLU A 208 24.00 9.79 -18.24
N LYS A 209 23.45 8.58 -18.22
CA LYS A 209 23.37 7.72 -19.41
C LYS A 209 22.48 8.32 -20.51
N ALA A 210 21.35 8.94 -20.13
CA ALA A 210 20.47 9.62 -21.08
C ALA A 210 21.13 10.86 -21.71
N ARG A 211 21.91 11.63 -20.93
CA ARG A 211 22.70 12.76 -21.44
C ARG A 211 23.77 12.31 -22.44
N GLY A 212 24.56 11.30 -22.10
CA GLY A 212 25.58 10.78 -23.03
C GLY A 212 24.97 10.30 -24.35
N THR A 213 23.78 9.69 -24.31
CA THR A 213 23.08 9.26 -25.54
C THR A 213 22.56 10.44 -26.38
N LEU A 214 22.22 11.57 -25.76
CA LEU A 214 21.78 12.79 -26.44
C LEU A 214 22.96 13.58 -27.02
N ASP A 215 24.11 13.57 -26.36
CA ASP A 215 25.33 14.21 -26.84
C ASP A 215 25.94 13.47 -28.04
N ASP A 216 25.59 12.19 -28.22
CA ASP A 216 26.00 11.32 -29.33
C ASP A 216 25.04 11.37 -30.56
N LEU A 217 23.96 12.17 -30.51
CA LEU A 217 22.99 12.38 -31.61
C LEU A 217 23.23 13.69 -32.37
#